data_AF-A0A1H0B328-F1
#
_entry.id   AF-A0A1H0B328-F1
#
_cell.length_a   1.000
_cell.length_b   1.000
_cell.length_c   1.000
_cell.angle_alpha   90.00
_cell.angle_beta   90.00
_cell.angle_gamma   90.00
#
_symmetry.space_group_name_H-M   'P 1'
#
loop_
_entity.id
_entity.type
_entity.pdbx_description
1 polymer ?
#
loop_
_entity_poly.entity_id
_entity_poly.type
_entity_poly.pdbx_seq_one_letter_code
_entity_poly.pdbx_strand_id
1 'polypeptide(L)'
;MSIIRANTPAPFHAPQHNIDHLSPPIKQDLPRTSFAGDIATQLTRENYRIKDRNGDGQITVGYKFFNSSDPQESWLKHSGALAFSEARKKAFRSSLKAWEDVIKVKFTENAKDADAMVVVHGNNGVGGYANLPTDYGGTMNIAIGLGDKNSPLNASMVHEIGHSLGLGHPTGTHPENNKTHTAMSYNTHFWRPRDENGVSVSDSTSTPMMRDIAAGQSLYGSNNKTRTGDTTYGFNSNSKRDYYSLTSSDELAAFCVWDNGGNDTLDFSGFQQDQKINLNAEQLSNVGGREGNVSIAKGVVVENAIGGSGHDLIIGNAFRNRITGGAGGDKLYGGGGADTFVYDRVSDSSAKRPDILLDFASGVDKLDISGILKTAGISKLNITVAPPGQGGTMANQKGELMLDYDQKVNLHRLVLNVGDGANAVLMILSKTPLKPDDILTGAHSQSPITPRTPKPGLTPYKTFNYDAVSDSGYRNSHLLNNFTTGKDKIDVSNMSNKTHVTFNHVAAYTGRVGDTVLALNPATHRYYIGIDMTGDRRTDFLVRSTKPIRSEDIIGVNFQ
;
A
#
# COMPACT_ATOMS: atom_id res chain seq x y z
N MET A 1 -59.57 0.16 -43.41
CA MET A 1 -59.58 1.58 -43.01
C MET A 1 -58.56 1.77 -41.89
N SER A 2 -57.63 2.73 -42.07
CA SER A 2 -56.59 3.26 -41.14
C SER A 2 -55.55 2.26 -40.62
N ILE A 3 -54.27 2.24 -41.03
CA ILE A 3 -53.19 3.27 -41.01
C ILE A 3 -52.89 3.82 -39.62
N ILE A 4 -51.82 3.32 -38.98
CA ILE A 4 -50.98 4.00 -37.97
C ILE A 4 -49.53 3.53 -38.24
N ARG A 5 -48.79 4.20 -39.13
CA ARG A 5 -47.77 5.24 -38.89
C ARG A 5 -46.68 4.88 -37.89
N ALA A 6 -45.49 4.64 -38.46
CA ALA A 6 -44.19 4.72 -37.81
C ALA A 6 -43.93 6.14 -37.27
N ASN A 7 -43.33 6.22 -36.08
CA ASN A 7 -42.75 7.45 -35.56
C ASN A 7 -41.22 7.33 -35.55
N THR A 8 -40.62 8.33 -36.20
CA THR A 8 -39.21 8.67 -36.32
C THR A 8 -38.59 9.10 -34.98
N PRO A 9 -37.24 9.04 -34.85
CA PRO A 9 -36.51 9.48 -33.67
C PRO A 9 -36.42 11.02 -33.58
N ALA A 10 -36.60 11.56 -32.38
CA ALA A 10 -36.46 12.99 -32.08
C ALA A 10 -34.98 13.36 -31.80
N PRO A 11 -34.59 14.63 -32.03
CA PRO A 11 -33.21 15.04 -32.27
C PRO A 11 -32.40 15.34 -30.99
N PHE A 12 -31.09 15.11 -31.07
CA PHE A 12 -30.10 15.56 -30.10
C PHE A 12 -30.08 17.10 -30.04
N HIS A 13 -30.46 17.66 -28.89
CA HIS A 13 -30.16 19.04 -28.53
C HIS A 13 -28.87 19.08 -27.70
N ALA A 14 -27.86 19.76 -28.21
CA ALA A 14 -26.75 20.27 -27.41
C ALA A 14 -27.15 21.59 -26.74
N PRO A 15 -26.73 21.83 -25.49
CA PRO A 15 -26.45 23.18 -25.04
C PRO A 15 -24.96 23.35 -24.71
N GLN A 16 -24.44 24.47 -25.20
CA GLN A 16 -23.12 25.04 -25.01
C GLN A 16 -23.04 25.80 -23.66
N HIS A 17 -21.82 25.80 -23.08
CA HIS A 17 -21.26 26.74 -22.09
C HIS A 17 -21.89 26.83 -20.67
N ASN A 18 -21.12 26.51 -19.62
CA ASN A 18 -20.38 27.55 -18.88
C ASN A 18 -19.27 26.97 -17.99
N ILE A 19 -18.21 27.75 -17.89
CA ILE A 19 -16.98 27.53 -17.13
C ILE A 19 -17.19 28.18 -15.75
N ASP A 20 -16.50 27.65 -14.73
CA ASP A 20 -16.36 28.16 -13.35
C ASP A 20 -17.52 27.93 -12.36
N HIS A 21 -17.25 27.07 -11.37
CA HIS A 21 -17.11 27.46 -9.96
C HIS A 21 -16.55 26.28 -9.14
N LEU A 22 -15.28 26.38 -8.77
CA LEU A 22 -14.61 25.54 -7.77
C LEU A 22 -15.02 25.99 -6.35
N SER A 23 -15.62 25.07 -5.58
CA SER A 23 -15.50 25.01 -4.11
C SER A 23 -16.04 23.67 -3.56
N PRO A 24 -15.54 23.19 -2.40
CA PRO A 24 -15.19 21.78 -2.17
C PRO A 24 -16.29 20.97 -1.46
N PRO A 25 -16.23 19.62 -1.49
CA PRO A 25 -17.11 18.79 -0.67
C PRO A 25 -16.55 18.68 0.76
N ILE A 26 -17.37 19.04 1.76
CA ILE A 26 -17.15 18.66 3.15
C ILE A 26 -18.43 18.03 3.72
N LYS A 27 -18.20 16.87 4.37
CA LYS A 27 -18.98 16.15 5.38
C LYS A 27 -20.12 15.22 4.92
N GLN A 28 -19.81 13.94 5.00
CA GLN A 28 -20.56 13.06 5.89
C GLN A 28 -19.59 12.32 6.82
N ASP A 29 -19.75 12.56 8.12
CA ASP A 29 -19.07 11.90 9.21
C ASP A 29 -19.52 10.44 9.31
N LEU A 30 -18.57 9.50 9.33
CA LEU A 30 -18.79 8.14 9.85
C LEU A 30 -18.09 8.00 11.22
N PRO A 31 -18.66 7.26 12.18
CA PRO A 31 -18.18 7.24 13.56
C PRO A 31 -16.81 6.56 13.69
N ARG A 32 -16.01 7.12 14.60
CA ARG A 32 -14.63 6.72 14.91
C ARG A 32 -14.58 5.62 15.99
N THR A 33 -13.85 4.55 15.70
CA THR A 33 -13.14 3.71 16.68
C THR A 33 -11.77 3.32 16.10
N SER A 34 -10.79 2.96 16.92
CA SER A 34 -9.42 2.63 16.48
C SER A 34 -9.34 1.25 15.81
N PHE A 35 -8.94 1.21 14.54
CA PHE A 35 -9.12 0.06 13.63
C PHE A 35 -8.04 -1.05 13.69
N ALA A 36 -6.88 -0.84 14.29
CA ALA A 36 -5.83 -1.86 14.37
C ALA A 36 -6.02 -2.77 15.61
N GLY A 37 -7.00 -3.67 15.59
CA GLY A 37 -7.13 -4.68 16.66
C GLY A 37 -8.39 -5.52 16.67
N ASP A 38 -9.55 -4.99 16.26
CA ASP A 38 -10.83 -5.69 16.47
C ASP A 38 -10.92 -6.97 15.63
N ILE A 39 -10.72 -6.90 14.31
CA ILE A 39 -10.83 -8.08 13.44
C ILE A 39 -9.76 -9.12 13.74
N ALA A 40 -8.48 -8.75 13.86
CA ALA A 40 -7.42 -9.73 14.10
C ALA A 40 -7.63 -10.50 15.42
N THR A 41 -8.11 -9.82 16.47
CA THR A 41 -8.48 -10.48 17.73
C THR A 41 -9.75 -11.32 17.59
N GLN A 42 -10.75 -10.90 16.80
CA GLN A 42 -11.93 -11.72 16.52
C GLN A 42 -11.59 -13.00 15.76
N LEU A 43 -10.64 -12.94 14.81
CA LEU A 43 -10.17 -14.10 14.07
C LEU A 43 -9.53 -15.13 15.01
N THR A 44 -8.90 -14.71 16.11
CA THR A 44 -8.24 -15.61 17.08
C THR A 44 -8.98 -15.76 18.41
N ARG A 45 -10.25 -15.33 18.50
CA ARG A 45 -11.02 -15.27 19.76
C ARG A 45 -11.14 -16.60 20.51
N GLU A 46 -11.14 -17.70 19.78
CA GLU A 46 -11.27 -19.06 20.35
C GLU A 46 -9.91 -19.60 20.83
N ASN A 47 -8.81 -18.91 20.52
CA ASN A 47 -7.44 -19.27 20.89
C ASN A 47 -7.00 -20.68 20.44
N TYR A 48 -7.58 -21.20 19.36
CA TYR A 48 -7.09 -22.41 18.71
C TYR A 48 -5.72 -22.14 18.09
N ARG A 49 -4.76 -23.00 18.38
CA ARG A 49 -3.43 -22.96 17.77
C ARG A 49 -2.79 -24.33 17.79
N ILE A 50 -1.91 -24.57 16.82
CA ILE A 50 -1.02 -25.73 16.85
C ILE A 50 0.04 -25.50 17.94
N LYS A 51 0.34 -26.54 18.71
CA LYS A 51 1.34 -26.53 19.77
C LYS A 51 2.59 -27.24 19.27
N ASP A 52 3.75 -26.75 19.70
CA ASP A 52 5.03 -27.44 19.55
C ASP A 52 4.99 -28.70 20.43
N ARG A 53 4.69 -29.85 19.82
CA ARG A 53 4.51 -31.13 20.51
C ARG A 53 5.81 -31.89 20.63
N ASN A 54 6.69 -31.74 19.65
CA ASN A 54 7.99 -32.41 19.64
C ASN A 54 9.07 -31.64 20.41
N GLY A 55 8.80 -30.38 20.79
CA GLY A 55 9.66 -29.54 21.62
C GLY A 55 10.89 -29.00 20.90
N ASP A 56 10.87 -28.95 19.55
CA ASP A 56 12.02 -28.55 18.74
C ASP A 56 12.11 -27.03 18.50
N GLY A 57 11.12 -26.26 18.97
CA GLY A 57 11.04 -24.81 18.81
C GLY A 57 10.54 -24.34 17.44
N GLN A 58 10.10 -25.24 16.56
CA GLN A 58 9.58 -24.98 15.22
C GLN A 58 8.24 -25.68 15.01
N ILE A 59 7.16 -24.89 14.94
CA ILE A 59 5.86 -25.42 14.54
C ILE A 59 5.92 -25.98 13.11
N THR A 60 5.78 -27.30 12.98
CA THR A 60 5.78 -28.01 11.70
C THR A 60 4.42 -28.66 11.46
N VAL A 61 3.77 -28.26 10.37
CA VAL A 61 2.53 -28.88 9.89
C VAL A 61 2.85 -29.82 8.74
N GLY A 62 2.71 -31.11 9.00
CA GLY A 62 2.76 -32.13 7.98
C GLY A 62 1.46 -32.12 7.17
N TYR A 63 1.55 -32.26 5.85
CA TYR A 63 0.36 -32.41 5.02
C TYR A 63 0.51 -33.53 4.00
N LYS A 64 -0.61 -34.15 3.61
CA LYS A 64 -0.67 -35.07 2.48
C LYS A 64 -1.92 -34.84 1.64
N PHE A 65 -1.83 -35.12 0.35
CA PHE A 65 -3.00 -35.09 -0.54
C PHE A 65 -3.73 -36.42 -0.46
N PHE A 66 -5.05 -36.36 -0.37
CA PHE A 66 -5.91 -37.54 -0.32
C PHE A 66 -5.66 -38.49 -1.50
N ASN A 67 -5.55 -39.76 -1.16
CA ASN A 67 -5.37 -40.87 -2.08
C ASN A 67 -6.48 -41.91 -1.85
N SER A 68 -7.38 -42.04 -2.83
CA SER A 68 -8.52 -42.97 -2.75
C SER A 68 -8.13 -44.46 -2.63
N SER A 69 -6.86 -44.77 -2.85
CA SER A 69 -6.28 -46.10 -2.72
C SER A 69 -5.60 -46.35 -1.36
N ASP A 70 -5.44 -45.33 -0.51
CA ASP A 70 -4.92 -45.48 0.86
C ASP A 70 -6.03 -46.02 1.79
N PRO A 71 -5.88 -47.24 2.34
CA PRO A 71 -6.89 -47.81 3.25
C PRO A 71 -7.11 -46.97 4.52
N GLN A 72 -6.10 -46.21 4.96
CA GLN A 72 -6.19 -45.35 6.15
C GLN A 72 -7.08 -44.12 5.91
N GLU A 73 -7.39 -43.81 4.66
CA GLU A 73 -8.24 -42.68 4.24
C GLU A 73 -9.62 -43.14 3.76
N SER A 74 -9.95 -44.41 3.95
CA SER A 74 -11.23 -44.99 3.52
C SER A 74 -12.44 -44.22 4.07
N TRP A 75 -12.39 -43.72 5.31
CA TRP A 75 -13.46 -42.93 5.90
C TRP A 75 -13.71 -41.60 5.16
N LEU A 76 -12.66 -40.93 4.67
CA LEU A 76 -12.78 -39.72 3.82
C LEU A 76 -13.42 -40.05 2.47
N LYS A 77 -13.03 -41.18 1.87
CA LYS A 77 -13.62 -41.67 0.63
C LYS A 77 -15.14 -41.87 0.76
N HIS A 78 -15.59 -42.53 1.82
CA HIS A 78 -17.01 -42.74 2.10
C HIS A 78 -17.75 -41.43 2.39
N SER A 79 -17.03 -40.40 2.83
CA SER A 79 -17.55 -39.04 3.07
C SER A 79 -17.52 -38.15 1.81
N GLY A 80 -17.17 -38.70 0.64
CA GLY A 80 -17.20 -38.00 -0.64
C GLY A 80 -15.93 -37.20 -0.97
N ALA A 81 -14.80 -37.49 -0.35
CA ALA A 81 -13.53 -36.85 -0.67
C ALA A 81 -13.05 -37.18 -2.10
N LEU A 82 -12.51 -36.17 -2.78
CA LEU A 82 -11.98 -36.27 -4.15
C LEU A 82 -10.48 -36.00 -4.17
N ALA A 83 -9.75 -36.71 -5.03
CA ALA A 83 -8.34 -36.43 -5.25
C ALA A 83 -8.15 -35.10 -5.99
N PHE A 84 -7.10 -34.35 -5.65
CA PHE A 84 -6.70 -33.16 -6.40
C PHE A 84 -5.99 -33.54 -7.71
N SER A 85 -6.23 -32.73 -8.74
CA SER A 85 -5.36 -32.69 -9.93
C SER A 85 -3.98 -32.12 -9.56
N GLU A 86 -2.96 -32.40 -10.37
CA GLU A 86 -1.61 -31.87 -10.15
C GLU A 86 -1.57 -30.33 -10.13
N ALA A 87 -2.37 -29.67 -10.98
CA ALA A 87 -2.52 -28.22 -10.97
C ALA A 87 -3.04 -27.69 -9.63
N ARG A 88 -4.03 -28.36 -9.03
CA ARG A 88 -4.56 -28.00 -7.71
C ARG A 88 -3.58 -28.31 -6.58
N LYS A 89 -2.81 -29.39 -6.67
CA LYS A 89 -1.71 -29.66 -5.73
C LYS A 89 -0.67 -28.55 -5.78
N LYS A 90 -0.28 -28.09 -6.97
CA LYS A 90 0.64 -26.95 -7.16
C LYS A 90 0.07 -25.66 -6.56
N ALA A 91 -1.20 -25.32 -6.83
CA ALA A 91 -1.85 -24.14 -6.28
C ALA A 91 -1.96 -24.19 -4.73
N PHE A 92 -2.23 -25.37 -4.18
CA PHE A 92 -2.29 -25.57 -2.72
C PHE A 92 -0.91 -25.36 -2.08
N ARG A 93 0.16 -25.91 -2.67
CA ARG A 93 1.54 -25.66 -2.23
C ARG A 93 1.90 -24.16 -2.26
N SER A 94 1.46 -23.44 -3.29
CA SER A 94 1.65 -21.99 -3.34
C SER A 94 0.91 -21.27 -2.20
N SER A 95 -0.32 -21.68 -1.90
CA SER A 95 -1.13 -21.12 -0.80
C SER A 95 -0.53 -21.40 0.58
N LEU A 96 0.05 -22.60 0.79
CA LEU A 96 0.84 -22.91 2.00
C LEU A 96 2.06 -21.99 2.09
N LYS A 97 2.73 -21.74 0.97
CA LYS A 97 3.89 -20.85 0.94
C LYS A 97 3.52 -19.40 1.27
N ALA A 98 2.33 -18.93 0.87
CA ALA A 98 1.82 -17.62 1.27
C ALA A 98 1.66 -17.48 2.78
N TRP A 99 1.23 -18.54 3.47
CA TRP A 99 1.20 -18.57 4.94
C TRP A 99 2.61 -18.69 5.56
N GLU A 100 3.43 -19.63 5.10
CA GLU A 100 4.81 -19.80 5.61
C GLU A 100 5.67 -18.54 5.47
N ASP A 101 5.41 -17.73 4.43
CA ASP A 101 6.10 -16.47 4.23
C ASP A 101 5.81 -15.45 5.34
N VAL A 102 4.64 -15.50 5.99
CA VAL A 102 4.18 -14.46 6.93
C VAL A 102 4.25 -14.88 8.41
N ILE A 103 4.24 -16.18 8.70
CA ILE A 103 4.28 -16.75 10.07
C ILE A 103 5.36 -17.81 10.23
N LYS A 104 5.81 -18.05 11.47
CA LYS A 104 6.83 -19.09 11.77
C LYS A 104 6.27 -20.52 11.82
N VAL A 105 5.46 -20.90 10.83
CA VAL A 105 4.96 -22.27 10.66
C VAL A 105 5.57 -22.84 9.39
N LYS A 106 6.18 -24.01 9.49
CA LYS A 106 6.73 -24.73 8.35
C LYS A 106 5.73 -25.76 7.86
N PHE A 107 5.44 -25.79 6.57
CA PHE A 107 4.63 -26.85 5.98
C PHE A 107 5.52 -27.88 5.29
N THR A 108 5.26 -29.16 5.50
CA THR A 108 6.08 -30.24 4.91
C THR A 108 5.21 -31.38 4.41
N GLU A 109 5.32 -31.69 3.13
CA GLU A 109 4.57 -32.79 2.52
C GLU A 109 5.07 -34.14 3.07
N ASN A 110 4.14 -35.00 3.50
CA ASN A 110 4.42 -36.32 4.05
C ASN A 110 5.44 -36.31 5.21
N ALA A 111 5.42 -35.26 6.05
CA ALA A 111 6.26 -35.17 7.23
C ALA A 111 6.02 -36.35 8.19
N LYS A 112 7.10 -36.87 8.80
CA LYS A 112 7.03 -37.96 9.78
C LYS A 112 6.95 -37.45 11.23
N ASP A 113 7.64 -36.35 11.51
CA ASP A 113 7.78 -35.76 12.85
C ASP A 113 7.18 -34.35 12.87
N ALA A 114 5.88 -34.24 12.59
CA ALA A 114 5.16 -32.97 12.58
C ALA A 114 4.32 -32.77 13.86
N ASP A 115 4.12 -31.52 14.25
CA ASP A 115 3.27 -31.15 15.38
C ASP A 115 1.79 -31.39 15.11
N ALA A 116 1.39 -31.26 13.84
CA ALA A 116 0.05 -31.53 13.35
C ALA A 116 0.10 -32.13 11.95
N MET A 117 -0.87 -32.98 11.63
CA MET A 117 -1.05 -33.58 10.31
C MET A 117 -2.34 -33.10 9.67
N VAL A 118 -2.28 -32.78 8.38
CA VAL A 118 -3.43 -32.36 7.57
C VAL A 118 -3.59 -33.26 6.35
N VAL A 119 -4.80 -33.78 6.11
CA VAL A 119 -5.17 -34.41 4.84
C VAL A 119 -5.95 -33.41 3.99
N VAL A 120 -5.47 -33.19 2.77
CA VAL A 120 -6.01 -32.20 1.83
C VAL A 120 -6.76 -32.91 0.72
N HIS A 121 -8.02 -32.53 0.48
CA HIS A 121 -8.85 -33.17 -0.53
C HIS A 121 -9.84 -32.20 -1.19
N GLY A 122 -10.43 -32.65 -2.29
CA GLY A 122 -11.54 -31.99 -2.94
C GLY A 122 -12.89 -32.43 -2.38
N ASN A 123 -13.92 -31.62 -2.64
CA ASN A 123 -15.32 -31.98 -2.43
C ASN A 123 -16.18 -31.51 -3.63
N ASN A 124 -17.36 -32.08 -3.82
CA ASN A 124 -18.25 -31.76 -4.95
C ASN A 124 -18.96 -30.39 -4.85
N GLY A 125 -18.85 -29.69 -3.73
CA GLY A 125 -19.47 -28.38 -3.51
C GLY A 125 -18.65 -27.22 -4.07
N VAL A 126 -19.16 -26.00 -3.89
CA VAL A 126 -18.51 -24.74 -4.31
C VAL A 126 -17.68 -24.08 -3.21
N GLY A 127 -17.81 -24.55 -1.96
CA GLY A 127 -17.09 -24.03 -0.80
C GLY A 127 -16.11 -25.04 -0.19
N GLY A 128 -15.20 -24.55 0.64
CA GLY A 128 -14.29 -25.37 1.43
C GLY A 128 -14.78 -25.58 2.87
N TYR A 129 -14.07 -26.44 3.58
CA TYR A 129 -14.11 -26.50 5.04
C TYR A 129 -12.77 -27.03 5.57
N ALA A 130 -12.41 -26.64 6.79
CA ALA A 130 -11.24 -27.15 7.47
C ALA A 130 -11.49 -27.36 8.96
N ASN A 131 -10.76 -28.30 9.56
CA ASN A 131 -10.75 -28.46 11.01
C ASN A 131 -9.85 -27.40 11.66
N LEU A 132 -10.31 -26.82 12.77
CA LEU A 132 -9.47 -26.01 13.65
C LEU A 132 -8.45 -26.90 14.39
N PRO A 133 -7.28 -26.36 14.78
CA PRO A 133 -6.32 -27.06 15.63
C PRO A 133 -6.97 -27.62 16.90
N THR A 134 -6.72 -28.89 17.19
CA THR A 134 -7.16 -29.53 18.44
C THR A 134 -5.98 -30.02 19.27
N ASP A 135 -6.17 -30.06 20.58
CA ASP A 135 -5.15 -30.51 21.53
C ASP A 135 -4.88 -32.02 21.45
N TYR A 136 -5.81 -32.80 20.89
CA TYR A 136 -5.88 -34.27 21.03
C TYR A 136 -5.06 -35.10 20.02
N GLY A 137 -4.14 -34.49 19.27
CA GLY A 137 -3.19 -35.28 18.45
C GLY A 137 -3.70 -35.77 17.09
N GLY A 138 -4.96 -35.50 16.73
CA GLY A 138 -5.60 -36.08 15.54
C GLY A 138 -5.20 -35.44 14.20
N THR A 139 -5.37 -36.21 13.12
CA THR A 139 -5.26 -35.74 11.74
C THR A 139 -6.41 -34.79 11.41
N MET A 140 -6.08 -33.55 11.05
CA MET A 140 -7.01 -32.53 10.57
C MET A 140 -7.26 -32.68 9.07
N ASN A 141 -8.33 -32.08 8.57
CA ASN A 141 -8.69 -32.14 7.16
C ASN A 141 -8.91 -30.73 6.61
N ILE A 142 -8.51 -30.54 5.36
CA ILE A 142 -8.84 -29.38 4.54
C ILE A 142 -9.52 -29.90 3.27
N ALA A 143 -10.78 -29.51 3.09
CA ALA A 143 -11.57 -29.81 1.92
C ALA A 143 -11.75 -28.54 1.08
N ILE A 144 -11.51 -28.63 -0.23
CA ILE A 144 -11.70 -27.52 -1.17
C ILE A 144 -12.79 -27.88 -2.17
N GLY A 145 -13.75 -26.96 -2.38
CA GLY A 145 -14.82 -27.13 -3.36
C GLY A 145 -14.30 -27.22 -4.79
N LEU A 146 -14.75 -28.23 -5.53
CA LEU A 146 -14.44 -28.48 -6.94
C LEU A 146 -15.65 -28.29 -7.86
N GLY A 147 -16.83 -28.00 -7.31
CA GLY A 147 -18.10 -27.95 -8.03
C GLY A 147 -18.22 -26.80 -9.03
N ASP A 148 -17.46 -25.72 -8.85
CA ASP A 148 -17.35 -24.63 -9.82
C ASP A 148 -16.06 -24.77 -10.63
N LYS A 149 -16.21 -25.14 -11.91
CA LYS A 149 -15.09 -25.33 -12.85
C LYS A 149 -14.44 -24.01 -13.26
N ASN A 150 -15.11 -22.89 -13.05
CA ASN A 150 -14.62 -21.58 -13.45
C ASN A 150 -13.99 -20.80 -12.27
N SER A 151 -14.11 -21.33 -11.05
CA SER A 151 -13.45 -20.75 -9.89
C SER A 151 -11.92 -20.85 -10.03
N PRO A 152 -11.17 -19.81 -9.62
CA PRO A 152 -9.71 -19.86 -9.60
C PRO A 152 -9.21 -21.08 -8.80
N LEU A 153 -8.07 -21.64 -9.21
CA LEU A 153 -7.54 -22.85 -8.57
C LEU A 153 -7.32 -22.66 -7.06
N ASN A 154 -7.04 -21.45 -6.62
CA ASN A 154 -6.74 -21.07 -5.23
C ASN A 154 -7.95 -20.54 -4.44
N ALA A 155 -9.16 -20.51 -5.01
CA ALA A 155 -10.29 -19.68 -4.56
C ALA A 155 -10.68 -19.78 -3.06
N SER A 156 -10.35 -20.88 -2.39
CA SER A 156 -10.60 -21.03 -0.94
C SER A 156 -9.39 -21.54 -0.17
N MET A 157 -8.24 -21.74 -0.84
CA MET A 157 -7.11 -22.44 -0.23
C MET A 157 -6.50 -21.62 0.91
N VAL A 158 -6.25 -20.33 0.71
CA VAL A 158 -5.74 -19.43 1.77
C VAL A 158 -6.68 -19.40 2.97
N HIS A 159 -7.98 -19.35 2.72
CA HIS A 159 -9.04 -19.32 3.74
C HIS A 159 -9.03 -20.61 4.58
N GLU A 160 -9.12 -21.76 3.95
CA GLU A 160 -9.17 -23.04 4.68
C GLU A 160 -7.86 -23.36 5.40
N ILE A 161 -6.71 -22.94 4.85
CA ILE A 161 -5.43 -23.02 5.57
C ILE A 161 -5.48 -22.12 6.82
N GLY A 162 -6.07 -20.93 6.74
CA GLY A 162 -6.29 -20.05 7.89
C GLY A 162 -7.07 -20.73 9.01
N HIS A 163 -8.16 -21.44 8.69
CA HIS A 163 -8.87 -22.27 9.66
C HIS A 163 -7.98 -23.37 10.26
N SER A 164 -7.21 -24.08 9.45
CA SER A 164 -6.29 -25.11 9.95
C SER A 164 -5.17 -24.56 10.85
N LEU A 165 -4.92 -23.25 10.79
CA LEU A 165 -4.00 -22.52 11.64
C LEU A 165 -4.68 -21.90 12.87
N GLY A 166 -6.01 -22.00 13.00
CA GLY A 166 -6.77 -21.54 14.17
C GLY A 166 -7.51 -20.22 13.99
N LEU A 167 -7.57 -19.66 12.79
CA LEU A 167 -8.38 -18.47 12.52
C LEU A 167 -9.84 -18.85 12.33
N GLY A 168 -10.76 -18.14 12.99
CA GLY A 168 -12.21 -18.22 12.73
C GLY A 168 -12.67 -17.16 11.73
N HIS A 169 -13.96 -17.17 11.39
CA HIS A 169 -14.56 -16.07 10.63
C HIS A 169 -14.72 -14.82 11.50
N PRO A 170 -14.57 -13.61 10.93
CA PRO A 170 -15.01 -12.38 11.59
C PRO A 170 -16.54 -12.36 11.75
N THR A 171 -17.04 -11.68 12.77
CA THR A 171 -18.48 -11.58 13.04
C THR A 171 -18.93 -10.12 13.14
N GLY A 172 -20.23 -9.87 13.01
CA GLY A 172 -20.80 -8.52 13.15
C GLY A 172 -20.49 -7.56 11.99
N THR A 173 -20.89 -6.30 12.17
CA THR A 173 -20.87 -5.24 11.15
C THR A 173 -19.64 -4.34 11.23
N HIS A 174 -18.45 -4.93 11.35
CA HIS A 174 -17.22 -4.16 11.38
C HIS A 174 -16.82 -3.70 9.96
N PRO A 175 -16.35 -2.46 9.74
CA PRO A 175 -16.00 -1.97 8.40
C PRO A 175 -14.94 -2.81 7.68
N GLU A 176 -14.04 -3.43 8.43
CA GLU A 176 -12.98 -4.31 7.91
C GLU A 176 -13.40 -5.79 7.86
N ASN A 177 -14.64 -6.14 8.20
CA ASN A 177 -15.17 -7.48 7.96
C ASN A 177 -15.51 -7.62 6.47
N ASN A 178 -14.48 -7.75 5.64
CA ASN A 178 -14.58 -7.99 4.20
C ASN A 178 -13.26 -8.58 3.63
N LYS A 179 -13.33 -9.06 2.39
CA LYS A 179 -12.21 -9.67 1.68
C LYS A 179 -11.04 -8.73 1.34
N THR A 180 -11.17 -7.41 1.43
CA THR A 180 -10.02 -6.49 1.26
C THR A 180 -9.10 -6.49 2.48
N HIS A 181 -9.61 -6.92 3.65
CA HIS A 181 -8.86 -6.90 4.91
C HIS A 181 -8.56 -8.30 5.46
N THR A 182 -9.42 -9.30 5.19
CA THR A 182 -9.25 -10.68 5.65
C THR A 182 -9.84 -11.67 4.63
N ALA A 183 -9.04 -12.66 4.25
CA ALA A 183 -9.47 -13.81 3.48
C ALA A 183 -10.54 -14.64 4.21
N MET A 184 -10.64 -14.50 5.54
CA MET A 184 -11.62 -15.20 6.38
C MET A 184 -13.04 -14.61 6.30
N SER A 185 -13.24 -13.44 5.69
CA SER A 185 -14.58 -12.85 5.56
C SER A 185 -15.37 -13.45 4.40
N TYR A 186 -16.69 -13.58 4.59
CA TYR A 186 -17.64 -13.84 3.51
C TYR A 186 -18.14 -12.58 2.79
N ASN A 187 -17.86 -11.39 3.32
CA ASN A 187 -18.27 -10.14 2.70
C ASN A 187 -17.27 -9.71 1.64
N THR A 188 -17.74 -9.39 0.43
CA THR A 188 -16.91 -8.85 -0.64
C THR A 188 -17.45 -7.50 -1.10
N HIS A 189 -16.55 -6.53 -1.29
CA HIS A 189 -16.85 -5.28 -1.99
C HIS A 189 -16.62 -5.39 -3.49
N PHE A 190 -15.92 -6.45 -3.92
CA PHE A 190 -15.74 -6.75 -5.33
C PHE A 190 -16.90 -7.62 -5.80
N TRP A 191 -17.79 -7.03 -6.58
CA TRP A 191 -18.76 -7.76 -7.37
C TRP A 191 -18.37 -7.59 -8.84
N ARG A 192 -17.86 -8.65 -9.46
CA ARG A 192 -17.84 -8.70 -10.92
C ARG A 192 -19.27 -8.91 -11.42
N PRO A 193 -19.75 -8.14 -12.41
CA PRO A 193 -20.83 -8.62 -13.26
C PRO A 193 -20.44 -9.99 -13.81
N ARG A 194 -21.41 -10.90 -13.93
CA ARG A 194 -21.18 -12.17 -14.63
C ARG A 194 -20.58 -11.86 -16.00
N ASP A 195 -19.62 -12.66 -16.43
CA ASP A 195 -19.21 -12.61 -17.83
C ASP A 195 -20.38 -13.01 -18.76
N GLU A 196 -20.15 -12.92 -20.07
CA GLU A 196 -21.11 -13.31 -21.11
C GLU A 196 -21.61 -14.76 -21.01
N ASN A 197 -20.94 -15.60 -20.21
CA ASN A 197 -21.29 -17.01 -19.95
C ASN A 197 -21.95 -17.24 -18.58
N GLY A 198 -22.27 -16.17 -17.83
CA GLY A 198 -22.97 -16.28 -16.56
C GLY A 198 -22.08 -16.62 -15.35
N VAL A 199 -20.75 -16.60 -15.52
CA VAL A 199 -19.77 -17.01 -14.52
C VAL A 199 -19.43 -15.86 -13.58
N SER A 200 -19.60 -16.08 -12.28
CA SER A 200 -19.09 -15.21 -11.22
C SER A 200 -17.79 -15.80 -10.72
N VAL A 201 -16.65 -15.16 -11.01
CA VAL A 201 -15.36 -15.57 -10.46
C VAL A 201 -15.31 -15.08 -9.02
N SER A 202 -15.21 -15.99 -8.04
CA SER A 202 -14.96 -15.62 -6.64
C SER A 202 -13.65 -14.83 -6.57
N ASP A 203 -13.74 -13.54 -6.26
CA ASP A 203 -12.61 -12.65 -5.98
C ASP A 203 -11.95 -13.08 -4.66
N SER A 204 -11.14 -14.11 -4.78
CA SER A 204 -10.45 -14.78 -3.70
C SER A 204 -9.06 -14.17 -3.62
N THR A 205 -8.65 -13.73 -2.45
CA THR A 205 -7.31 -13.19 -2.27
C THR A 205 -6.30 -14.31 -2.40
N SER A 206 -5.20 -14.05 -3.09
CA SER A 206 -4.17 -15.06 -3.34
C SER A 206 -3.16 -15.17 -2.19
N THR A 207 -3.28 -14.28 -1.20
CA THR A 207 -2.44 -14.23 0.01
C THR A 207 -3.32 -14.10 1.25
N PRO A 208 -2.79 -14.43 2.45
CA PRO A 208 -3.30 -13.86 3.69
C PRO A 208 -3.30 -12.33 3.57
N MET A 209 -4.40 -11.69 3.96
CA MET A 209 -4.57 -10.24 3.96
C MET A 209 -4.11 -9.63 5.29
N MET A 210 -4.12 -8.30 5.39
CA MET A 210 -3.58 -7.56 6.55
C MET A 210 -4.01 -8.14 7.91
N ARG A 211 -5.30 -8.49 8.06
CA ARG A 211 -5.82 -9.01 9.33
C ARG A 211 -5.54 -10.49 9.53
N ASP A 212 -5.43 -11.26 8.46
CA ASP A 212 -5.00 -12.66 8.52
C ASP A 212 -3.54 -12.76 8.95
N ILE A 213 -2.67 -11.91 8.40
CA ILE A 213 -1.25 -11.80 8.77
C ILE A 213 -1.14 -11.42 10.25
N ALA A 214 -1.83 -10.37 10.69
CA ALA A 214 -1.80 -9.94 12.09
C ALA A 214 -2.29 -11.05 13.05
N ALA A 215 -3.38 -11.73 12.70
CA ALA A 215 -3.93 -12.85 13.47
C ALA A 215 -2.95 -14.03 13.53
N GLY A 216 -2.45 -14.50 12.38
CA GLY A 216 -1.49 -15.60 12.32
C GLY A 216 -0.20 -15.28 13.07
N GLN A 217 0.33 -14.07 12.95
CA GLN A 217 1.53 -13.63 13.67
C GLN A 217 1.31 -13.53 15.18
N SER A 218 0.08 -13.25 15.65
CA SER A 218 -0.23 -13.29 17.07
C SER A 218 -0.19 -14.72 17.64
N LEU A 219 -0.50 -15.73 16.83
CA LEU A 219 -0.48 -17.14 17.23
C LEU A 219 0.93 -17.75 17.13
N TYR A 220 1.67 -17.43 16.07
CA TYR A 220 2.91 -18.15 15.69
C TYR A 220 4.16 -17.27 15.60
N GLY A 221 4.03 -15.95 15.73
CA GLY A 221 5.10 -15.00 15.47
C GLY A 221 5.35 -14.78 13.97
N SER A 222 5.97 -13.65 13.63
CA SER A 222 6.28 -13.27 12.26
C SER A 222 7.51 -13.99 11.71
N ASN A 223 7.45 -14.38 10.43
CA ASN A 223 8.62 -14.90 9.74
C ASN A 223 9.48 -13.74 9.21
N ASN A 224 10.56 -13.44 9.92
CA ASN A 224 11.47 -12.33 9.63
C ASN A 224 12.58 -12.66 8.62
N LYS A 225 12.59 -13.88 8.07
CA LYS A 225 13.56 -14.31 7.05
C LYS A 225 13.02 -14.16 5.63
N THR A 226 11.74 -13.85 5.49
CA THR A 226 11.08 -13.73 4.20
C THR A 226 11.44 -12.41 3.56
N ARG A 227 12.05 -12.46 2.37
CA ARG A 227 12.37 -11.32 1.51
C ARG A 227 13.07 -10.20 2.30
N THR A 228 14.39 -10.32 2.44
CA THR A 228 15.22 -9.37 3.21
C THR A 228 16.15 -8.55 2.30
N GLY A 229 15.92 -8.60 1.00
CA GLY A 229 16.61 -7.81 0.00
C GLY A 229 15.61 -7.33 -1.04
N ASP A 230 16.08 -6.48 -1.94
CA ASP A 230 15.25 -5.71 -2.87
C ASP A 230 14.25 -6.56 -3.65
N THR A 231 12.96 -6.32 -3.39
CA THR A 231 11.86 -7.07 -3.98
C THR A 231 10.94 -6.16 -4.80
N THR A 232 10.73 -6.53 -6.06
CA THR A 232 9.66 -5.97 -6.90
C THR A 232 8.43 -6.86 -6.83
N TYR A 233 7.27 -6.26 -6.59
CA TYR A 233 5.94 -6.85 -6.56
C TYR A 233 5.09 -6.29 -7.71
N GLY A 234 4.21 -7.11 -8.30
CA GLY A 234 3.41 -6.72 -9.46
C GLY A 234 4.07 -7.13 -10.79
N PHE A 235 4.12 -6.21 -11.74
CA PHE A 235 4.88 -6.42 -12.99
C PHE A 235 6.38 -6.53 -12.68
N ASN A 236 7.13 -7.21 -13.55
CA ASN A 236 8.58 -7.39 -13.39
C ASN A 236 9.00 -7.99 -12.03
N SER A 237 8.07 -8.71 -11.38
CA SER A 237 8.24 -9.20 -10.02
C SER A 237 9.37 -10.21 -9.90
N ASN A 238 10.25 -9.98 -8.92
CA ASN A 238 11.35 -10.89 -8.56
C ASN A 238 11.07 -11.64 -7.23
N SER A 239 9.85 -11.50 -6.68
CA SER A 239 9.41 -12.08 -5.40
C SER A 239 9.48 -13.62 -5.35
N LYS A 240 9.60 -14.27 -6.52
CA LYS A 240 9.52 -15.73 -6.70
C LYS A 240 8.22 -16.32 -6.17
N ARG A 241 7.11 -15.56 -6.25
CA ARG A 241 5.75 -15.97 -5.89
C ARG A 241 4.80 -15.61 -7.00
N ASP A 242 4.02 -16.60 -7.45
CA ASP A 242 2.99 -16.41 -8.46
C ASP A 242 1.94 -15.39 -8.02
N TYR A 243 1.52 -15.42 -6.75
CA TYR A 243 0.52 -14.49 -6.18
C TYR A 243 0.99 -13.03 -6.04
N TYR A 244 2.25 -12.72 -6.32
CA TYR A 244 2.80 -11.36 -6.37
C TYR A 244 3.30 -10.98 -7.77
N SER A 245 3.15 -11.85 -8.77
CA SER A 245 3.60 -11.59 -10.13
C SER A 245 2.40 -11.28 -11.02
N LEU A 246 2.50 -10.18 -11.77
CA LEU A 246 1.56 -9.82 -12.82
C LEU A 246 2.27 -9.93 -14.17
N THR A 247 1.68 -10.64 -15.12
CA THR A 247 2.28 -10.82 -16.45
C THR A 247 1.51 -10.15 -17.59
N SER A 248 0.31 -9.64 -17.32
CA SER A 248 -0.51 -8.91 -18.29
C SER A 248 -1.45 -7.89 -17.61
N SER A 249 -1.93 -6.92 -18.39
CA SER A 249 -2.89 -5.88 -17.94
C SER A 249 -4.28 -6.41 -17.61
N ASP A 250 -4.58 -7.65 -18.02
CA ASP A 250 -5.87 -8.32 -17.80
C ASP A 250 -5.89 -9.15 -16.50
N GLU A 251 -4.72 -9.34 -15.88
CA GLU A 251 -4.59 -10.03 -14.60
C GLU A 251 -5.11 -9.20 -13.43
N LEU A 252 -5.52 -9.89 -12.39
CA LEU A 252 -6.14 -9.30 -11.21
C LEU A 252 -5.16 -9.29 -10.06
N ALA A 253 -4.68 -8.10 -9.70
CA ALA A 253 -3.94 -7.92 -8.46
C ALA A 253 -4.89 -8.13 -7.27
N ALA A 254 -4.56 -9.03 -6.35
CA ALA A 254 -5.30 -9.26 -5.10
C ALA A 254 -4.37 -9.86 -4.04
N PHE A 255 -3.62 -9.01 -3.34
CA PHE A 255 -2.60 -9.46 -2.39
C PHE A 255 -2.30 -8.42 -1.29
N CYS A 256 -1.75 -8.90 -0.18
CA CYS A 256 -1.15 -8.08 0.87
C CYS A 256 0.35 -8.36 0.93
N VAL A 257 1.18 -7.34 0.79
CA VAL A 257 2.65 -7.46 0.85
C VAL A 257 3.11 -7.76 2.27
N TRP A 258 3.96 -8.77 2.39
CA TRP A 258 4.80 -9.02 3.56
C TRP A 258 6.26 -9.02 3.14
N ASP A 259 7.07 -8.16 3.74
CA ASP A 259 8.50 -8.02 3.44
C ASP A 259 9.26 -7.72 4.73
N ASN A 260 10.53 -8.11 4.83
CA ASN A 260 11.38 -7.87 6.01
C ASN A 260 12.64 -7.07 5.71
N GLY A 261 12.71 -6.44 4.54
CA GLY A 261 13.65 -5.38 4.23
C GLY A 261 14.27 -5.53 2.84
N GLY A 262 15.07 -4.53 2.50
CA GLY A 262 15.50 -4.31 1.12
C GLY A 262 15.05 -2.92 0.70
N ASN A 263 15.18 -2.65 -0.59
CA ASN A 263 14.56 -1.52 -1.26
C ASN A 263 13.50 -2.03 -2.23
N ASP A 264 12.26 -2.02 -1.79
CA ASP A 264 11.17 -2.75 -2.43
C ASP A 264 10.35 -1.85 -3.35
N THR A 265 9.74 -2.44 -4.37
CA THR A 265 8.98 -1.70 -5.39
C THR A 265 7.62 -2.34 -5.61
N LEU A 266 6.55 -1.53 -5.56
CA LEU A 266 5.28 -1.86 -6.20
C LEU A 266 5.34 -1.40 -7.66
N ASP A 267 5.40 -2.35 -8.59
CA ASP A 267 5.40 -2.08 -10.03
C ASP A 267 4.04 -2.42 -10.64
N PHE A 268 3.28 -1.39 -10.96
CA PHE A 268 1.96 -1.47 -11.60
C PHE A 268 1.96 -0.87 -13.00
N SER A 269 3.13 -0.82 -13.64
CA SER A 269 3.37 -0.16 -14.93
C SER A 269 2.59 -0.73 -16.11
N GLY A 270 2.18 -2.00 -16.05
CA GLY A 270 1.42 -2.64 -17.12
C GLY A 270 -0.07 -2.30 -17.14
N PHE A 271 -0.60 -1.56 -16.15
CA PHE A 271 -2.01 -1.19 -16.11
C PHE A 271 -2.29 0.13 -16.86
N GLN A 272 -3.52 0.26 -17.36
CA GLN A 272 -3.98 1.45 -18.10
C GLN A 272 -5.09 2.22 -17.38
N GLN A 273 -5.72 1.57 -16.40
CA GLN A 273 -6.75 2.15 -15.55
C GLN A 273 -6.13 3.13 -14.56
N ASP A 274 -6.90 4.15 -14.16
CA ASP A 274 -6.50 5.03 -13.06
C ASP A 274 -6.31 4.24 -11.77
N GLN A 275 -5.19 4.46 -11.10
CA GLN A 275 -4.80 3.74 -9.90
C GLN A 275 -4.71 4.67 -8.70
N LYS A 276 -4.85 4.08 -7.51
CA LYS A 276 -4.46 4.71 -6.24
C LYS A 276 -3.46 3.81 -5.55
N ILE A 277 -2.20 4.17 -5.58
CA ILE A 277 -1.10 3.42 -4.98
C ILE A 277 -0.70 4.09 -3.67
N ASN A 278 -0.74 3.36 -2.57
CA ASN A 278 -0.38 3.88 -1.25
C ASN A 278 0.69 3.00 -0.60
N LEU A 279 1.89 3.57 -0.40
CA LEU A 279 3.05 2.89 0.18
C LEU A 279 3.03 2.83 1.71
N ASN A 280 2.01 3.38 2.37
CA ASN A 280 1.88 3.31 3.82
C ASN A 280 1.35 1.93 4.24
N ALA A 281 2.01 1.33 5.24
CA ALA A 281 1.54 0.10 5.87
C ALA A 281 0.10 0.24 6.39
N GLU A 282 -0.64 -0.87 6.33
CA GLU A 282 -2.05 -0.97 6.72
C GLU A 282 -3.00 -0.05 5.93
N GLN A 283 -2.58 0.42 4.75
CA GLN A 283 -3.44 1.15 3.81
C GLN A 283 -3.77 0.31 2.58
N LEU A 284 -4.95 0.57 2.02
CA LEU A 284 -5.45 -0.05 0.80
C LEU A 284 -5.06 0.77 -0.43
N SER A 285 -4.76 0.06 -1.51
CA SER A 285 -4.50 0.57 -2.85
C SER A 285 -5.55 0.05 -3.83
N ASN A 286 -5.87 0.87 -4.83
CA ASN A 286 -6.75 0.55 -5.95
C ASN A 286 -5.87 0.32 -7.18
N VAL A 287 -5.79 -0.92 -7.67
CA VAL A 287 -4.81 -1.32 -8.69
C VAL A 287 -5.50 -2.12 -9.77
N GLY A 288 -5.20 -1.83 -11.05
CA GLY A 288 -5.74 -2.57 -12.19
C GLY A 288 -7.28 -2.54 -12.28
N GLY A 289 -7.89 -1.37 -12.01
CA GLY A 289 -9.35 -1.17 -12.09
C GLY A 289 -10.15 -1.78 -10.94
N ARG A 290 -9.51 -2.10 -9.80
CA ARG A 290 -10.14 -2.65 -8.60
C ARG A 290 -9.94 -1.72 -7.39
N GLU A 291 -10.81 -1.83 -6.39
CA GLU A 291 -10.79 -1.00 -5.20
C GLU A 291 -10.29 -1.75 -3.95
N GLY A 292 -9.18 -1.31 -3.35
CA GLY A 292 -8.66 -1.89 -2.11
C GLY A 292 -8.17 -3.33 -2.25
N ASN A 293 -7.70 -3.71 -3.42
CA ASN A 293 -7.25 -5.06 -3.76
C ASN A 293 -5.77 -5.30 -3.42
N VAL A 294 -4.98 -4.25 -3.25
CA VAL A 294 -3.58 -4.34 -2.83
C VAL A 294 -3.40 -3.65 -1.48
N SER A 295 -2.58 -4.24 -0.61
CA SER A 295 -2.25 -3.67 0.69
C SER A 295 -0.83 -4.01 1.12
N ILE A 296 -0.32 -3.30 2.13
CA ILE A 296 0.98 -3.54 2.76
C ILE A 296 0.73 -3.91 4.23
N ALA A 297 1.31 -5.03 4.68
CA ALA A 297 1.10 -5.51 6.05
C ALA A 297 1.73 -4.57 7.09
N LYS A 298 1.24 -4.66 8.33
CA LYS A 298 1.75 -3.88 9.45
C LYS A 298 3.24 -4.11 9.67
N GLY A 299 4.00 -3.03 9.78
CA GLY A 299 5.44 -3.07 10.06
C GLY A 299 6.32 -3.37 8.84
N VAL A 300 5.72 -3.49 7.67
CA VAL A 300 6.43 -3.58 6.38
C VAL A 300 6.64 -2.17 5.83
N VAL A 301 7.79 -1.94 5.22
CA VAL A 301 8.10 -0.73 4.45
C VAL A 301 8.26 -1.15 3.00
N VAL A 302 7.68 -0.38 2.08
CA VAL A 302 7.94 -0.50 0.65
C VAL A 302 8.33 0.89 0.16
N GLU A 303 9.52 1.00 -0.41
CA GLU A 303 10.14 2.29 -0.69
C GLU A 303 9.67 2.89 -2.01
N ASN A 304 9.33 2.08 -3.01
CA ASN A 304 9.18 2.57 -4.37
C ASN A 304 7.83 2.20 -4.99
N ALA A 305 7.35 3.05 -5.89
CA ALA A 305 6.13 2.82 -6.66
C ALA A 305 6.31 3.23 -8.12
N ILE A 306 5.77 2.42 -9.02
CA ILE A 306 5.67 2.71 -10.45
C ILE A 306 4.19 2.56 -10.84
N GLY A 307 3.57 3.67 -11.24
CA GLY A 307 2.21 3.70 -11.80
C GLY A 307 2.19 3.28 -13.27
N GLY A 308 0.99 3.31 -13.84
CA GLY A 308 0.64 2.78 -15.16
C GLY A 308 0.60 3.86 -16.24
N SER A 309 -0.34 3.70 -17.18
CA SER A 309 -0.62 4.73 -18.20
C SER A 309 -1.90 5.55 -17.94
N GLY A 310 -2.54 5.32 -16.80
CA GLY A 310 -3.76 5.99 -16.35
C GLY A 310 -3.48 7.33 -15.67
N HIS A 311 -4.49 7.95 -15.06
CA HIS A 311 -4.30 9.12 -14.20
C HIS A 311 -4.16 8.68 -12.74
N ASP A 312 -2.93 8.40 -12.33
CA ASP A 312 -2.66 7.72 -11.08
C ASP A 312 -2.53 8.70 -9.90
N LEU A 313 -2.94 8.24 -8.72
CA LEU A 313 -2.63 8.86 -7.44
C LEU A 313 -1.62 7.98 -6.71
N ILE A 314 -0.40 8.46 -6.56
CA ILE A 314 0.65 7.76 -5.81
C ILE A 314 0.94 8.50 -4.52
N ILE A 315 0.89 7.78 -3.40
CA ILE A 315 1.12 8.29 -2.05
C ILE A 315 2.30 7.52 -1.46
N GLY A 316 3.43 8.21 -1.30
CA GLY A 316 4.58 7.73 -0.57
C GLY A 316 4.33 7.59 0.93
N ASN A 317 5.36 7.23 1.69
CA ASN A 317 5.32 7.01 3.12
C ASN A 317 6.30 7.95 3.85
N ALA A 318 6.67 7.63 5.08
CA ALA A 318 7.57 8.47 5.87
C ALA A 318 9.06 8.23 5.57
N PHE A 319 9.37 7.31 4.65
CA PHE A 319 10.73 6.97 4.26
C PHE A 319 11.00 7.52 2.86
N ARG A 320 12.28 7.64 2.51
CA ARG A 320 12.68 8.04 1.17
C ARG A 320 12.04 7.12 0.13
N ASN A 321 11.20 7.71 -0.73
CA ASN A 321 10.56 7.02 -1.82
C ASN A 321 11.15 7.37 -3.18
N ARG A 322 11.14 6.39 -4.10
CA ARG A 322 11.32 6.64 -5.53
C ARG A 322 9.99 6.40 -6.23
N ILE A 323 9.42 7.46 -6.80
CA ILE A 323 8.08 7.44 -7.38
C ILE A 323 8.16 7.75 -8.87
N THR A 324 7.60 6.86 -9.67
CA THR A 324 7.36 7.07 -11.10
C THR A 324 5.84 7.04 -11.32
N GLY A 325 5.24 8.17 -11.73
CA GLY A 325 3.81 8.22 -12.08
C GLY A 325 3.47 7.27 -13.22
N GLY A 326 4.36 7.24 -14.22
CA GLY A 326 4.11 6.54 -15.47
C GLY A 326 3.53 7.52 -16.47
N ALA A 327 2.92 7.03 -17.55
CA ALA A 327 2.24 7.94 -18.46
C ALA A 327 0.89 8.34 -17.85
N GLY A 328 0.41 9.54 -18.14
CA GLY A 328 -0.78 9.99 -17.43
C GLY A 328 -0.68 11.47 -17.17
N GLY A 329 -1.54 11.95 -16.28
CA GLY A 329 -1.38 13.25 -15.64
C GLY A 329 -1.66 12.99 -14.19
N ASP A 330 -0.59 12.65 -13.46
CA ASP A 330 -0.67 11.95 -12.19
C ASP A 330 -0.62 12.91 -11.02
N LYS A 331 -1.01 12.41 -9.85
CA LYS A 331 -0.97 13.14 -8.58
C LYS A 331 -0.03 12.41 -7.64
N LEU A 332 1.09 13.04 -7.34
CA LEU A 332 2.18 12.41 -6.59
C LEU A 332 2.36 13.12 -5.25
N TYR A 333 2.29 12.34 -4.17
CA TYR A 333 2.72 12.73 -2.83
C TYR A 333 3.98 11.95 -2.49
N GLY A 334 5.06 12.65 -2.16
CA GLY A 334 6.29 12.04 -1.63
C GLY A 334 6.06 11.53 -0.21
N GLY A 335 5.36 12.32 0.62
CA GLY A 335 5.20 12.04 2.03
C GLY A 335 6.33 12.67 2.85
N GLY A 336 6.98 11.86 3.67
CA GLY A 336 8.12 12.28 4.48
C GLY A 336 9.41 11.67 3.97
N GLY A 337 10.55 12.20 4.40
CA GLY A 337 11.85 11.78 3.87
C GLY A 337 12.29 12.62 2.66
N ALA A 338 13.34 12.16 1.99
CA ALA A 338 13.97 12.86 0.86
C ALA A 338 13.68 12.12 -0.44
N ASP A 339 12.57 12.45 -1.09
CA ASP A 339 11.98 11.64 -2.15
C ASP A 339 12.56 11.95 -3.52
N THR A 340 12.37 11.03 -4.47
CA THR A 340 12.77 11.21 -5.86
C THR A 340 11.62 10.89 -6.79
N PHE A 341 11.14 11.91 -7.50
CA PHE A 341 10.14 11.76 -8.58
C PHE A 341 10.86 11.62 -9.91
N VAL A 342 10.53 10.58 -10.66
CA VAL A 342 11.33 10.11 -11.79
C VAL A 342 10.57 10.28 -13.08
N TYR A 343 11.24 10.86 -14.08
CA TYR A 343 10.72 11.10 -15.42
C TYR A 343 11.71 10.58 -16.46
N ASP A 344 11.45 9.39 -16.98
CA ASP A 344 12.30 8.70 -17.95
C ASP A 344 11.91 9.01 -19.40
N ARG A 345 10.67 9.44 -19.64
CA ARG A 345 10.11 9.75 -20.96
C ARG A 345 9.25 11.01 -20.94
N VAL A 346 9.06 11.65 -22.10
CA VAL A 346 8.12 12.79 -22.22
C VAL A 346 6.68 12.40 -21.86
N SER A 347 6.31 11.16 -22.20
CA SER A 347 4.98 10.61 -21.88
C SER A 347 4.69 10.58 -20.40
N ASP A 348 5.74 10.56 -19.56
CA ASP A 348 5.59 10.43 -18.11
C ASP A 348 5.00 11.70 -17.48
N SER A 349 5.10 12.85 -18.15
CA SER A 349 4.48 14.09 -17.70
C SER A 349 4.39 15.08 -18.86
N SER A 350 3.55 14.76 -19.84
CA SER A 350 3.44 15.56 -21.07
C SER A 350 2.83 16.93 -20.80
N ALA A 351 3.12 17.95 -21.62
CA ALA A 351 2.48 19.26 -21.50
C ALA A 351 0.93 19.25 -21.52
N LYS A 352 0.30 18.23 -22.11
CA LYS A 352 -1.17 18.08 -22.13
C LYS A 352 -1.74 17.39 -20.90
N ARG A 353 -0.92 16.57 -20.25
CA ARG A 353 -1.25 15.77 -19.07
C ARG A 353 -0.05 15.85 -18.14
N PRO A 354 0.19 17.00 -17.50
CA PRO A 354 1.30 17.15 -16.59
C PRO A 354 0.97 16.49 -15.26
N ASP A 355 1.97 15.86 -14.67
CA ASP A 355 1.93 15.42 -13.29
C ASP A 355 1.90 16.62 -12.34
N ILE A 356 1.30 16.40 -11.18
CA ILE A 356 1.19 17.36 -10.10
C ILE A 356 1.84 16.77 -8.85
N LEU A 357 2.92 17.41 -8.41
CA LEU A 357 3.57 17.17 -7.14
C LEU A 357 2.85 17.95 -6.05
N LEU A 358 2.31 17.24 -5.07
CA LEU A 358 1.35 17.80 -4.13
C LEU A 358 1.97 18.24 -2.80
N ASP A 359 3.15 17.75 -2.47
CA ASP A 359 3.88 18.05 -1.22
C ASP A 359 5.40 18.20 -1.40
N PHE A 360 5.88 18.40 -2.64
CA PHE A 360 7.31 18.52 -2.96
C PHE A 360 8.05 19.51 -2.05
N ALA A 361 9.12 19.07 -1.40
CA ALA A 361 9.94 19.87 -0.51
C ALA A 361 11.27 20.24 -1.19
N SER A 362 11.34 21.44 -1.78
CA SER A 362 12.57 21.96 -2.41
C SER A 362 13.76 21.96 -1.43
N GLY A 363 14.91 21.50 -1.91
CA GLY A 363 16.11 21.26 -1.11
C GLY A 363 16.17 19.90 -0.40
N VAL A 364 15.06 19.16 -0.36
CA VAL A 364 14.95 17.82 0.23
C VAL A 364 14.65 16.80 -0.86
N ASP A 365 13.55 16.99 -1.57
CA ASP A 365 13.11 16.13 -2.67
C ASP A 365 13.85 16.44 -3.96
N LYS A 366 13.83 15.47 -4.87
CA LYS A 366 14.50 15.54 -6.17
C LYS A 366 13.59 15.17 -7.33
N LEU A 367 13.82 15.83 -8.46
CA LEU A 367 13.25 15.49 -9.77
C LEU A 367 14.37 14.82 -10.58
N ASP A 368 14.27 13.51 -10.79
CA ASP A 368 15.18 12.78 -11.65
C ASP A 368 14.69 12.79 -13.09
N ILE A 369 15.34 13.64 -13.90
CA ILE A 369 15.12 13.74 -15.34
C ILE A 369 16.31 13.15 -16.12
N SER A 370 17.22 12.45 -15.47
CA SER A 370 18.42 11.92 -16.13
C SER A 370 18.07 10.91 -17.24
N GLY A 371 17.02 10.12 -17.04
CA GLY A 371 16.52 9.16 -18.03
C GLY A 371 16.01 9.81 -19.31
N ILE A 372 15.18 10.85 -19.20
CA ILE A 372 14.66 11.58 -20.37
C ILE A 372 15.76 12.35 -21.10
N LEU A 373 16.72 12.96 -20.37
CA LEU A 373 17.86 13.65 -21.00
C LEU A 373 18.76 12.68 -21.79
N LYS A 374 19.04 11.51 -21.22
CA LYS A 374 19.81 10.46 -21.89
C LYS A 374 19.11 9.99 -23.16
N THR A 375 17.82 9.71 -23.08
CA THR A 375 16.99 9.29 -24.23
C THR A 375 16.97 10.34 -25.33
N ALA A 376 16.88 11.61 -24.95
CA ALA A 376 16.86 12.73 -25.88
C ALA A 376 18.24 13.12 -26.42
N GLY A 377 19.34 12.58 -25.87
CA GLY A 377 20.71 12.99 -26.23
C GLY A 377 21.04 14.42 -25.82
N ILE A 378 20.56 14.86 -24.66
CA ILE A 378 20.83 16.19 -24.10
C ILE A 378 21.91 16.05 -23.03
N SER A 379 23.10 16.60 -23.29
CA SER A 379 24.24 16.55 -22.37
C SER A 379 24.38 17.80 -21.49
N LYS A 380 23.69 18.89 -21.84
CA LYS A 380 23.69 20.16 -21.10
C LYS A 380 22.32 20.82 -21.19
N LEU A 381 21.85 21.35 -20.07
CA LEU A 381 20.64 22.15 -20.00
C LEU A 381 20.93 23.64 -20.03
N ASN A 382 20.05 24.38 -20.69
CA ASN A 382 19.94 25.83 -20.56
C ASN A 382 18.77 26.11 -19.60
N ILE A 383 19.09 26.34 -18.32
CA ILE A 383 18.09 26.53 -17.28
C ILE A 383 17.75 28.02 -17.14
N THR A 384 16.47 28.35 -17.29
CA THR A 384 15.92 29.69 -17.08
C THR A 384 14.98 29.66 -15.87
N VAL A 385 15.12 30.60 -14.95
CA VAL A 385 14.21 30.76 -13.81
C VAL A 385 13.49 32.10 -13.97
N ALA A 386 12.16 32.05 -14.13
CA ALA A 386 11.35 33.25 -14.23
C ALA A 386 11.25 33.97 -12.87
N PRO A 387 11.07 35.30 -12.84
CA PRO A 387 10.85 36.04 -11.62
C PRO A 387 9.65 35.49 -10.82
N PRO A 388 9.68 35.55 -9.48
CA PRO A 388 8.57 35.08 -8.64
C PRO A 388 7.22 35.69 -9.05
N GLY A 389 6.20 34.83 -9.18
CA GLY A 389 4.84 35.25 -9.52
C GLY A 389 4.64 35.64 -10.99
N GLN A 390 5.61 35.44 -11.87
CA GLN A 390 5.47 35.67 -13.31
C GLN A 390 5.63 34.35 -14.10
N GLY A 391 4.88 34.23 -15.19
CA GLY A 391 5.08 33.16 -16.17
C GLY A 391 6.26 33.49 -17.09
N GLY A 392 7.01 32.48 -17.50
CA GLY A 392 8.10 32.61 -18.47
C GLY A 392 7.68 32.22 -19.88
N THR A 393 8.50 32.62 -20.86
CA THR A 393 8.37 32.22 -22.27
C THR A 393 9.58 31.40 -22.68
N MET A 394 9.35 30.27 -23.34
CA MET A 394 10.40 29.41 -23.89
C MET A 394 10.80 29.85 -25.29
N ALA A 395 12.09 29.78 -25.62
CA ALA A 395 12.59 29.93 -26.98
C ALA A 395 12.32 28.70 -27.86
N ASN A 396 11.79 27.62 -27.26
CA ASN A 396 11.52 26.32 -27.88
C ASN A 396 12.79 25.67 -28.45
N GLN A 397 13.90 25.76 -27.72
CA GLN A 397 15.14 25.10 -28.09
C GLN A 397 15.28 23.75 -27.37
N LYS A 398 15.81 22.74 -28.06
CA LYS A 398 16.14 21.46 -27.44
C LYS A 398 17.15 21.67 -26.30
N GLY A 399 16.87 21.11 -25.13
CA GLY A 399 17.70 21.27 -23.92
C GLY A 399 17.41 22.53 -23.12
N GLU A 400 16.40 23.31 -23.50
CA GLU A 400 15.89 24.41 -22.69
C GLU A 400 15.01 23.86 -21.55
N LEU A 401 15.30 24.29 -20.32
CA LEU A 401 14.50 24.01 -19.14
C LEU A 401 14.09 25.33 -18.48
N MET A 402 12.81 25.51 -18.21
CA MET A 402 12.30 26.68 -17.52
C MET A 402 11.61 26.30 -16.22
N LEU A 403 11.90 27.08 -15.18
CA LEU A 403 11.19 27.06 -13.90
C LEU A 403 10.40 28.36 -13.78
N ASP A 404 9.09 28.28 -13.65
CA ASP A 404 8.23 29.46 -13.53
C ASP A 404 7.00 29.22 -12.64
N TYR A 405 6.13 30.23 -12.56
CA TYR A 405 4.85 30.13 -11.89
C TYR A 405 3.71 30.36 -12.90
N ASP A 406 2.86 29.35 -13.09
CA ASP A 406 1.70 29.47 -13.96
C ASP A 406 0.51 30.00 -13.18
N GLN A 407 0.23 31.30 -13.37
CA GLN A 407 -0.88 32.00 -12.71
C GLN A 407 -2.27 31.43 -13.08
N LYS A 408 -2.41 30.74 -14.22
CA LYS A 408 -3.71 30.20 -14.65
C LYS A 408 -4.11 28.98 -13.83
N VAL A 409 -3.13 28.13 -13.49
CA VAL A 409 -3.34 26.93 -12.69
C VAL A 409 -2.89 27.09 -11.24
N ASN A 410 -2.30 28.24 -10.88
CA ASN A 410 -1.83 28.59 -9.55
C ASN A 410 -0.80 27.57 -8.99
N LEU A 411 0.13 27.14 -9.85
CA LEU A 411 1.16 26.15 -9.54
C LEU A 411 2.52 26.58 -10.11
N HIS A 412 3.59 26.13 -9.45
CA HIS A 412 4.94 26.20 -9.99
C HIS A 412 5.11 25.15 -11.09
N ARG A 413 5.96 25.43 -12.06
CA ARG A 413 6.10 24.58 -13.23
C ARG A 413 7.55 24.42 -13.63
N LEU A 414 7.91 23.19 -13.95
CA LEU A 414 9.11 22.84 -14.70
C LEU A 414 8.68 22.48 -16.11
N VAL A 415 9.23 23.17 -17.12
CA VAL A 415 9.03 22.86 -18.53
C VAL A 415 10.37 22.51 -19.15
N LEU A 416 10.51 21.31 -19.68
CA LEU A 416 11.71 20.86 -20.38
C LEU A 416 11.36 20.54 -21.83
N ASN A 417 12.03 21.22 -22.77
CA ASN A 417 11.95 20.89 -24.18
C ASN A 417 13.06 19.90 -24.56
N VAL A 418 12.67 18.71 -25.02
CA VAL A 418 13.60 17.65 -25.41
C VAL A 418 13.81 17.49 -26.92
N GLY A 419 13.14 18.30 -27.75
CA GLY A 419 13.22 18.19 -29.21
C GLY A 419 12.32 19.18 -29.95
N ASP A 420 11.82 18.75 -31.10
CA ASP A 420 10.96 19.59 -31.95
C ASP A 420 9.48 19.22 -31.78
N GLY A 421 8.62 20.23 -31.72
CA GLY A 421 7.16 20.08 -31.67
C GLY A 421 6.58 19.93 -30.26
N ALA A 422 5.26 20.12 -30.14
CA ALA A 422 4.57 20.18 -28.85
C ALA A 422 4.58 18.86 -28.05
N ASN A 423 4.84 17.72 -28.71
CA ASN A 423 4.94 16.42 -28.05
C ASN A 423 6.36 16.14 -27.50
N ALA A 424 7.30 17.06 -27.68
CA ALA A 424 8.66 16.98 -27.15
C ALA A 424 8.83 17.78 -25.85
N VAL A 425 7.73 18.12 -25.16
CA VAL A 425 7.75 18.93 -23.95
C VAL A 425 7.29 18.11 -22.74
N LEU A 426 8.20 17.93 -21.79
CA LEU A 426 7.90 17.47 -20.44
C LEU A 426 7.47 18.69 -19.62
N MET A 427 6.37 18.57 -18.88
CA MET A 427 5.86 19.60 -17.98
C MET A 427 5.50 18.97 -16.65
N ILE A 428 6.10 19.44 -15.56
CA ILE A 428 5.78 19.01 -14.20
C ILE A 428 5.22 20.20 -13.45
N LEU A 429 4.11 20.00 -12.74
CA LEU A 429 3.51 21.01 -11.87
C LEU A 429 3.82 20.70 -10.41
N SER A 430 4.04 21.74 -9.61
CA SER A 430 4.28 21.60 -8.17
C SER A 430 3.51 22.65 -7.39
N LYS A 431 2.99 22.25 -6.22
CA LYS A 431 2.41 23.18 -5.25
C LYS A 431 3.44 24.08 -4.57
N THR A 432 4.71 23.72 -4.63
CA THR A 432 5.82 24.48 -4.02
C THR A 432 6.81 24.94 -5.09
N PRO A 433 7.60 26.00 -4.81
CA PRO A 433 8.64 26.44 -5.72
C PRO A 433 9.65 25.33 -6.02
N LEU A 434 10.02 25.20 -7.29
CA LEU A 434 11.10 24.33 -7.76
C LEU A 434 12.36 25.16 -7.98
N LYS A 435 13.53 24.62 -7.66
CA LYS A 435 14.83 25.27 -7.86
C LYS A 435 15.73 24.40 -8.75
N PRO A 436 16.75 24.99 -9.41
CA PRO A 436 17.69 24.22 -10.20
C PRO A 436 18.35 23.07 -9.43
N ASP A 437 18.66 23.28 -8.14
CA ASP A 437 19.29 22.27 -7.28
C ASP A 437 18.39 21.07 -6.95
N ASP A 438 17.09 21.17 -7.25
CA ASP A 438 16.13 20.07 -7.07
C ASP A 438 16.21 19.05 -8.22
N ILE A 439 16.90 19.38 -9.31
CA ILE A 439 16.86 18.62 -10.56
C ILE A 439 18.12 17.77 -10.69
N LEU A 440 17.93 16.46 -10.79
CA LEU A 440 19.00 15.50 -11.08
C LEU A 440 19.09 15.28 -12.60
N THR A 441 20.27 15.53 -13.16
CA THR A 441 20.50 15.53 -14.62
C THR A 441 21.48 14.44 -15.08
N GLY A 442 22.18 13.79 -14.15
CA GLY A 442 23.15 12.72 -14.43
C GLY A 442 22.75 11.39 -13.80
N ALA A 443 23.45 10.31 -14.17
CA ALA A 443 23.28 9.01 -13.54
C ALA A 443 23.77 9.10 -12.08
N HIS A 444 22.86 9.33 -11.15
CA HIS A 444 23.16 9.22 -9.74
C HIS A 444 23.09 7.74 -9.37
N SER A 445 24.26 7.10 -9.23
CA SER A 445 24.32 5.85 -8.45
C SER A 445 23.80 6.20 -7.07
N GLN A 446 22.66 5.63 -6.71
CA GLN A 446 22.27 5.62 -5.32
C GLN A 446 23.46 5.05 -4.55
N SER A 447 23.91 5.73 -3.49
CA SER A 447 24.65 4.98 -2.48
C SER A 447 23.78 3.77 -2.15
N PRO A 448 24.33 2.54 -2.17
CA PRO A 448 23.58 1.42 -1.62
C PRO A 448 23.07 1.92 -0.28
N ILE A 449 21.76 1.77 -0.05
CA ILE A 449 21.23 1.89 1.29
C ILE A 449 22.18 1.00 2.08
N THR A 450 23.02 1.60 2.92
CA THR A 450 23.62 0.81 3.98
C THR A 450 22.38 0.31 4.65
N PRO A 451 22.08 -1.00 4.64
CA PRO A 451 20.97 -1.48 5.40
C PRO A 451 21.25 -0.89 6.76
N ARG A 452 20.36 -0.03 7.26
CA ARG A 452 20.27 0.06 8.69
C ARG A 452 19.74 -1.32 9.01
N THR A 453 20.69 -2.26 9.17
CA THR A 453 20.42 -3.57 9.71
C THR A 453 19.52 -3.24 10.89
N PRO A 454 18.30 -3.81 10.98
CA PRO A 454 17.71 -3.92 12.28
C PRO A 454 18.76 -4.68 13.07
N LYS A 455 19.52 -3.93 13.88
CA LYS A 455 20.56 -4.51 14.72
C LYS A 455 19.81 -5.58 15.51
N PRO A 456 20.19 -6.86 15.42
CA PRO A 456 19.60 -7.89 16.26
C PRO A 456 19.99 -7.53 17.68
N GLY A 457 19.07 -6.87 18.38
CA GLY A 457 19.35 -6.21 19.63
C GLY A 457 18.14 -5.41 20.03
N LEU A 458 17.31 -6.01 20.87
CA LEU A 458 16.30 -5.33 21.67
C LEU A 458 16.87 -4.02 22.22
N THR A 459 16.49 -2.88 21.66
CA THR A 459 16.34 -1.65 22.44
C THR A 459 14.84 -1.45 22.66
N PRO A 460 14.37 -1.35 23.91
CA PRO A 460 12.97 -1.60 24.26
C PRO A 460 12.00 -0.45 23.94
N TYR A 461 12.41 0.52 23.11
CA TYR A 461 11.59 1.67 22.73
C TYR A 461 11.97 2.30 21.38
N LYS A 462 10.98 2.86 20.68
CA LYS A 462 11.06 3.46 19.35
C LYS A 462 11.24 4.97 19.45
N THR A 463 12.12 5.55 18.63
CA THR A 463 12.20 7.01 18.44
C THR A 463 11.72 7.34 17.02
N PHE A 464 10.67 8.14 16.91
CA PHE A 464 10.11 8.66 15.67
C PHE A 464 10.74 10.01 15.38
N ASN A 465 11.64 10.06 14.40
CA ASN A 465 12.39 11.27 14.06
C ASN A 465 11.68 12.04 12.96
N TYR A 466 11.60 13.36 13.13
CA TYR A 466 11.04 14.29 12.16
C TYR A 466 12.04 15.43 11.96
N ASP A 467 12.49 15.56 10.72
CA ASP A 467 13.55 16.43 10.27
C ASP A 467 12.99 17.65 9.50
N ALA A 468 11.76 17.57 8.99
CA ALA A 468 11.07 18.63 8.26
C ALA A 468 9.57 18.64 8.55
N VAL A 469 8.93 19.79 8.29
CA VAL A 469 7.47 19.97 8.45
C VAL A 469 6.69 18.98 7.58
N SER A 470 7.20 18.69 6.38
CA SER A 470 6.60 17.75 5.42
C SER A 470 6.54 16.31 5.93
N ASP A 471 7.46 15.89 6.82
CA ASP A 471 7.49 14.55 7.40
C ASP A 471 6.21 14.17 8.15
N SER A 472 5.44 15.18 8.57
CA SER A 472 4.13 15.00 9.16
C SER A 472 3.25 16.23 8.99
N GLY A 473 3.00 16.64 7.75
CA GLY A 473 2.08 17.76 7.49
C GLY A 473 0.66 17.49 7.99
N TYR A 474 -0.15 18.55 8.21
CA TYR A 474 -1.52 18.41 8.71
C TYR A 474 -2.39 17.40 7.93
N ARG A 475 -2.27 17.37 6.59
CA ARG A 475 -3.08 16.51 5.70
C ARG A 475 -2.56 15.08 5.56
N ASN A 476 -1.27 14.84 5.77
CA ASN A 476 -0.58 13.54 5.67
C ASN A 476 0.04 13.11 7.01
N SER A 477 -0.50 13.62 8.12
CA SER A 477 0.04 13.43 9.48
C SER A 477 0.22 11.97 9.86
N HIS A 478 1.42 11.65 10.34
CA HIS A 478 1.81 10.33 10.83
C HIS A 478 0.93 9.96 12.04
N LEU A 479 0.28 8.81 11.94
CA LEU A 479 -0.50 8.22 13.02
C LEU A 479 0.28 7.10 13.72
N LEU A 480 0.67 7.33 14.96
CA LEU A 480 1.34 6.37 15.84
C LEU A 480 0.31 5.47 16.52
N ASN A 481 0.18 4.23 16.03
CA ASN A 481 -0.83 3.30 16.51
C ASN A 481 -0.42 2.48 17.76
N ASN A 482 0.86 2.49 18.13
CA ASN A 482 1.42 1.71 19.24
C ASN A 482 2.46 2.48 20.08
N PHE A 483 2.30 3.81 20.18
CA PHE A 483 3.18 4.64 21.00
C PHE A 483 3.08 4.25 22.48
N THR A 484 4.22 4.06 23.13
CA THR A 484 4.30 3.73 24.55
C THR A 484 4.91 4.90 25.32
N THR A 485 4.06 5.70 25.97
CA THR A 485 4.50 6.83 26.82
C THR A 485 5.52 6.38 27.88
N GLY A 486 6.50 7.25 28.16
CA GLY A 486 7.63 6.99 29.05
C GLY A 486 8.71 6.09 28.44
N LYS A 487 8.48 5.54 27.23
CA LYS A 487 9.42 4.67 26.53
C LYS A 487 9.75 5.23 25.16
N ASP A 488 8.76 5.29 24.28
CA ASP A 488 8.92 5.78 22.91
C ASP A 488 9.14 7.31 22.91
N LYS A 489 9.81 7.81 21.87
CA LYS A 489 10.13 9.23 21.72
C LYS A 489 9.65 9.78 20.38
N ILE A 490 9.17 11.02 20.37
CA ILE A 490 8.92 11.83 19.17
C ILE A 490 10.03 12.88 19.15
N ASP A 491 10.93 12.81 18.18
CA ASP A 491 12.06 13.73 18.08
C ASP A 491 11.84 14.70 16.92
N VAL A 492 11.65 15.98 17.28
CA VAL A 492 11.53 17.10 16.34
C VAL A 492 12.73 18.05 16.43
N SER A 493 13.79 17.66 17.14
CA SER A 493 14.95 18.52 17.37
C SER A 493 15.71 18.85 16.09
N ASN A 494 15.82 17.89 15.18
CA ASN A 494 16.41 18.12 13.86
C ASN A 494 15.59 19.12 13.04
N MET A 495 14.26 18.99 13.05
CA MET A 495 13.38 19.96 12.39
C MET A 495 13.53 21.36 12.99
N SER A 496 13.58 21.47 14.32
CA SER A 496 13.84 22.75 15.02
C SER A 496 15.17 23.36 14.59
N ASN A 497 16.24 22.55 14.58
CA ASN A 497 17.58 22.99 14.20
C ASN A 497 17.67 23.44 12.74
N LYS A 498 17.12 22.65 11.80
CA LYS A 498 17.16 22.94 10.35
C LYS A 498 16.34 24.16 9.96
N THR A 499 15.19 24.35 10.62
CA THR A 499 14.31 25.51 10.36
C THR A 499 14.72 26.76 11.12
N HIS A 500 15.66 26.65 12.07
CA HIS A 500 16.00 27.70 13.02
C HIS A 500 14.79 28.23 13.83
N VAL A 501 13.78 27.39 14.01
CA VAL A 501 12.58 27.70 14.80
C VAL A 501 12.65 26.97 16.13
N THR A 502 12.54 27.71 17.22
CA THR A 502 12.40 27.12 18.56
C THR A 502 10.95 26.70 18.79
N PHE A 503 10.72 25.43 19.12
CA PHE A 503 9.39 24.92 19.43
C PHE A 503 9.08 25.11 20.91
N ASN A 504 8.00 25.84 21.21
CA ASN A 504 7.61 26.19 22.57
C ASN A 504 6.20 25.68 22.85
N HIS A 505 6.05 24.90 23.92
CA HIS A 505 4.75 24.38 24.30
C HIS A 505 3.82 25.50 24.77
N VAL A 506 2.62 25.56 24.21
CA VAL A 506 1.56 26.49 24.57
C VAL A 506 0.22 25.77 24.68
N ALA A 507 -0.67 26.26 25.55
CA ALA A 507 -2.01 25.69 25.69
C ALA A 507 -2.89 25.88 24.44
N ALA A 508 -2.62 26.95 23.67
CA ALA A 508 -3.25 27.24 22.38
C ALA A 508 -2.31 28.13 21.55
N TYR A 509 -2.42 28.05 20.21
CA TYR A 509 -1.60 28.86 19.32
C TYR A 509 -1.80 30.36 19.57
N THR A 510 -0.70 31.06 19.85
CA THR A 510 -0.66 32.51 20.12
C THR A 510 -0.50 33.31 18.83
N GLY A 511 -0.01 32.66 17.76
CA GLY A 511 0.36 33.26 16.48
C GLY A 511 1.86 33.55 16.40
N ARG A 512 2.66 32.86 17.22
CA ARG A 512 4.12 32.87 17.12
C ARG A 512 4.58 31.61 16.41
N VAL A 513 5.51 31.76 15.48
CA VAL A 513 6.18 30.64 14.81
C VAL A 513 6.86 29.76 15.85
N GLY A 514 6.60 28.45 15.78
CA GLY A 514 7.07 27.45 16.72
C GLY A 514 6.14 27.18 17.90
N ASP A 515 4.98 27.85 18.00
CA ASP A 515 3.96 27.50 18.98
C ASP A 515 3.57 26.01 18.81
N THR A 516 3.72 25.23 19.88
CA THR A 516 3.55 23.78 19.87
C THR A 516 2.45 23.39 20.84
N VAL A 517 1.43 22.69 20.36
CA VAL A 517 0.31 22.21 21.19
C VAL A 517 0.42 20.70 21.35
N LEU A 518 0.42 20.22 22.59
CA LEU A 518 0.29 18.82 22.94
C LEU A 518 -1.08 18.60 23.60
N ALA A 519 -1.99 17.90 22.93
CA ALA A 519 -3.34 17.73 23.45
C ALA A 519 -4.01 16.43 23.00
N LEU A 520 -5.13 16.11 23.66
CA LEU A 520 -6.08 15.11 23.20
C LEU A 520 -7.17 15.82 22.39
N ASN A 521 -7.36 15.43 21.14
CA ASN A 521 -8.50 15.91 20.37
C ASN A 521 -9.76 15.11 20.78
N PRO A 522 -10.78 15.75 21.40
CA PRO A 522 -11.93 15.05 21.97
C PRO A 522 -12.85 14.47 20.89
N ALA A 523 -12.87 15.06 19.70
CA ALA A 523 -13.65 14.51 18.60
C ALA A 523 -13.00 13.21 18.09
N THR A 524 -11.67 13.18 17.96
CA THR A 524 -10.96 12.04 17.34
C THR A 524 -10.55 10.95 18.32
N HIS A 525 -10.53 11.26 19.62
CA HIS A 525 -9.87 10.45 20.64
C HIS A 525 -8.43 10.11 20.25
N ARG A 526 -7.69 11.11 19.73
CA ARG A 526 -6.27 11.00 19.39
C ARG A 526 -5.47 12.05 20.15
N TYR A 527 -4.39 11.59 20.77
CA TYR A 527 -3.35 12.48 21.26
C TYR A 527 -2.61 13.04 20.05
N TYR A 528 -2.15 14.27 20.14
CA TYR A 528 -1.38 14.86 19.06
C TYR A 528 -0.37 15.87 19.59
N ILE A 529 0.72 16.00 18.85
CA ILE A 529 1.59 17.17 18.89
C ILE A 529 1.40 17.92 17.56
N GLY A 530 1.07 19.20 17.65
CA GLY A 530 0.86 20.06 16.49
C GLY A 530 1.72 21.32 16.61
N ILE A 531 2.47 21.66 15.57
CA ILE A 531 3.37 22.82 15.55
C ILE A 531 2.87 23.81 14.49
N ASP A 532 2.69 25.06 14.90
CA ASP A 532 2.46 26.21 14.01
C ASP A 532 3.81 26.71 13.51
N MET A 533 4.08 26.49 12.23
CA MET A 533 5.36 26.82 11.59
C MET A 533 5.30 28.15 10.83
N THR A 534 4.13 28.76 10.73
CA THR A 534 3.89 29.96 9.92
C THR A 534 3.41 31.17 10.74
N GLY A 535 3.02 30.96 12.00
CA GLY A 535 2.49 31.98 12.90
C GLY A 535 1.02 32.35 12.62
N ASP A 536 0.33 31.58 11.78
CA ASP A 536 -1.04 31.87 11.35
C ASP A 536 -2.11 31.26 12.29
N ARG A 537 -1.68 30.67 13.40
CA ARG A 537 -2.49 29.95 14.39
C ARG A 537 -3.10 28.66 13.85
N ARG A 538 -2.47 28.03 12.87
CA ARG A 538 -2.84 26.70 12.37
C ARG A 538 -1.71 25.72 12.58
N THR A 539 -2.09 24.45 12.59
CA THR A 539 -1.12 23.36 12.67
C THR A 539 -0.55 23.10 11.27
N ASP A 540 0.76 23.27 11.11
CA ASP A 540 1.48 22.96 9.87
C ASP A 540 2.08 21.56 9.92
N PHE A 541 2.70 21.22 11.06
CA PHE A 541 3.20 19.87 11.38
C PHE A 541 2.31 19.22 12.44
N LEU A 542 1.93 17.97 12.24
CA LEU A 542 1.02 17.21 13.08
C LEU A 542 1.45 15.74 13.17
N VAL A 543 1.71 15.26 14.39
CA VAL A 543 1.82 13.83 14.68
C VAL A 543 0.64 13.45 15.57
N ARG A 544 -0.04 12.35 15.22
CA ARG A 544 -1.19 11.83 15.96
C ARG A 544 -0.82 10.50 16.61
N SER A 545 -1.44 10.17 17.73
CA SER A 545 -1.26 8.89 18.40
C SER A 545 -2.58 8.34 18.94
N THR A 546 -2.76 7.03 18.83
CA THR A 546 -3.86 6.29 19.48
C THR A 546 -3.62 6.09 20.98
N LYS A 547 -2.40 6.35 21.45
CA LYS A 547 -1.95 6.19 22.84
C LYS A 547 -1.48 7.54 23.40
N PRO A 548 -1.49 7.75 24.73
CA PRO A 548 -1.04 8.99 25.35
C PRO A 548 0.37 9.39 24.89
N ILE A 549 0.56 10.68 24.64
CA ILE A 549 1.87 11.31 24.45
C ILE A 549 2.04 12.29 25.61
N ARG A 550 3.16 12.24 26.32
CA ARG A 550 3.51 13.18 27.39
C ARG A 550 4.65 14.08 26.95
N SER A 551 4.84 15.19 27.66
CA SER A 551 5.95 16.11 27.42
C SER A 551 7.30 15.40 27.51
N GLU A 552 7.47 14.48 28.47
CA GLU A 552 8.68 13.66 28.61
C GLU A 552 8.99 12.78 27.39
N ASP A 553 8.03 12.56 26.50
CA ASP A 553 8.17 11.74 25.30
C ASP A 553 8.64 12.53 24.07
N ILE A 554 8.74 13.86 24.17
CA ILE A 554 9.00 14.73 23.04
C ILE A 554 10.38 15.38 23.19
N ILE A 555 11.22 15.22 22.16
CA ILE A 555 12.56 15.78 22.08
C ILE A 555 12.53 16.97 21.11
N GLY A 556 13.17 18.09 21.48
CA GLY A 556 13.24 19.29 20.64
C GLY A 556 12.11 20.31 20.86
N VAL A 557 11.34 20.18 21.93
CA VAL A 557 10.29 21.15 22.33
C VAL A 557 10.55 21.64 23.76
N ASN A 558 10.44 22.94 23.97
CA ASN A 558 10.51 23.56 25.29
C ASN A 558 9.16 23.47 25.99
N PHE A 559 9.07 22.61 27.01
CA PHE A 559 7.95 22.59 27.94
C PHE A 559 8.33 23.44 29.16
N GLN A 560 7.73 24.63 29.26
CA GLN A 560 7.86 25.48 30.45
C GLN A 560 6.88 25.08 31.55
#